data_AF-A0A4W4EFG4-F1
#
_entry.id   AF-A0A4W4EFG4-F1
#
_cell.length_a   1.000
_cell.length_b   1.000
_cell.length_c   1.000
_cell.angle_alpha   90.00
_cell.angle_beta   90.00
_cell.angle_gamma   90.00
#
_symmetry.space_group_name_H-M   'P 1'
#
loop_
_entity.id
_entity.type
_entity.pdbx_description
1 polymer ?
#
loop_
_entity_poly.entity_id
_entity_poly.type
_entity_poly.pdbx_seq_one_letter_code
_entity_poly.pdbx_strand_id
1 'polypeptide(L)'
;MKFMGDYPMKGQTEQDIINTILNLSGEYGLMRDEVYCQVLKQITGNTSSKMDSCQRGWRLLYILTAYYRCSEVLKPYLLRYLQDACASSGVHFQGIAKACEQNLRKTFQYGGRNKHPNSMELKAMMAGRSSKRQLFLLPGGIERHLKIKTCSVALDAIEELCYEMGLNRQEAMDEYAIFVVTHRGQNVRPLNKREYILDIATEAEPIDSNYSLWFRRVIWNQPLKFDNELGVTVHYNQVAPDYLKGLLDVVLQGKVSEQQLQQVSKLAALQHRAKESVGLPTIGEVLECIPTQLYGLQRPQQWLNMVTQHMQQVQPLSPHQAMSQFLGYCCICQPKWTELSKQGNTSDGEIPPERGTIHTDAEANSWLQLPLCGDTAGESNVSAHHTAAGRPGMS
;
A
#
# COMPACT_ATOMS: atom_id res chain seq x y z
N MET A 1 33.14 -16.26 -5.33
CA MET A 1 33.78 -16.81 -6.56
C MET A 1 32.77 -17.43 -7.54
N LYS A 2 32.05 -18.52 -7.22
CA LYS A 2 31.06 -19.12 -8.13
C LYS A 2 30.06 -18.10 -8.71
N PHE A 3 29.44 -17.31 -7.83
CA PHE A 3 28.49 -16.25 -8.23
C PHE A 3 29.10 -15.19 -9.17
N MET A 4 30.40 -14.90 -9.02
CA MET A 4 31.13 -13.91 -9.80
C MET A 4 31.69 -14.48 -11.12
N GLY A 5 31.47 -15.77 -11.40
CA GLY A 5 31.99 -16.43 -12.61
C GLY A 5 33.47 -16.84 -12.52
N ASP A 6 34.13 -16.60 -11.39
CA ASP A 6 35.55 -16.91 -11.17
C ASP A 6 35.79 -18.39 -10.78
N TYR A 7 34.73 -19.17 -10.60
CA TYR A 7 34.81 -20.61 -10.30
C TYR A 7 33.62 -21.37 -10.88
N PRO A 8 33.77 -22.62 -11.39
CA PRO A 8 32.68 -23.39 -11.97
C PRO A 8 31.49 -23.63 -11.01
N MET A 9 30.26 -23.41 -11.49
CA MET A 9 29.04 -23.54 -10.68
C MET A 9 28.60 -24.99 -10.40
N LYS A 10 29.12 -25.99 -11.13
CA LYS A 10 28.86 -27.44 -10.94
C LYS A 10 27.36 -27.77 -10.77
N GLY A 11 26.51 -27.25 -11.65
CA GLY A 11 25.06 -27.52 -11.68
C GLY A 11 24.20 -26.66 -10.73
N GLN A 12 24.81 -25.81 -9.91
CA GLN A 12 24.06 -24.86 -9.05
C GLN A 12 23.60 -23.64 -9.86
N THR A 13 22.41 -23.14 -9.56
CA THR A 13 21.91 -21.88 -10.12
C THR A 13 22.44 -20.67 -9.33
N GLU A 14 22.30 -19.47 -9.90
CA GLU A 14 22.61 -18.22 -9.19
C GLU A 14 21.77 -18.07 -7.92
N GLN A 15 20.49 -18.48 -7.97
CA GLN A 15 19.59 -18.46 -6.82
C GLN A 15 20.09 -19.39 -5.71
N ASP A 16 20.52 -20.60 -6.04
CA ASP A 16 21.04 -21.56 -5.05
C ASP A 16 22.27 -21.01 -4.34
N ILE A 17 23.16 -20.37 -5.09
CA ILE A 17 24.39 -19.77 -4.55
C ILE A 17 24.04 -18.61 -3.62
N ILE A 18 23.15 -17.70 -4.02
CA ILE A 18 22.72 -16.57 -3.17
C ILE A 18 22.03 -17.08 -1.90
N ASN A 19 21.10 -18.02 -2.01
CA ASN A 19 20.42 -18.60 -0.87
C ASN A 19 21.42 -19.26 0.10
N THR A 20 22.41 -19.97 -0.43
CA THR A 20 23.48 -20.58 0.39
C THR A 20 24.28 -19.53 1.14
N ILE A 21 24.72 -18.45 0.46
CA ILE A 21 25.49 -17.37 1.09
C ILE A 21 24.66 -16.70 2.20
N LEU A 22 23.39 -16.38 1.91
CA LEU A 22 22.50 -15.75 2.89
C LEU A 22 22.26 -16.68 4.10
N ASN A 23 21.88 -17.94 3.88
CA ASN A 23 21.67 -18.91 4.95
C ASN A 23 22.88 -19.03 5.89
N LEU A 24 24.08 -19.24 5.33
CA LEU A 24 25.31 -19.35 6.12
C LEU A 24 25.64 -18.06 6.89
N SER A 25 25.39 -16.90 6.29
CA SER A 25 25.60 -15.59 6.94
C SER A 25 24.56 -15.30 8.05
N GLY A 26 23.36 -15.87 7.92
CA GLY A 26 22.29 -15.77 8.89
C GLY A 26 22.52 -16.66 10.10
N GLU A 27 22.89 -17.92 9.86
CA GLU A 27 23.08 -18.97 10.88
C GLU A 27 24.28 -18.68 11.79
N TYR A 28 25.40 -18.22 11.21
CA TYR A 28 26.63 -17.96 11.96
C TYR A 28 26.88 -16.45 12.05
N GLY A 29 26.46 -15.81 13.14
CA GLY A 29 26.61 -14.36 13.30
C GLY A 29 28.04 -13.83 13.13
N LEU A 30 29.05 -14.63 13.52
CA LEU A 30 30.46 -14.31 13.33
C LEU A 30 30.91 -14.30 11.86
N MET A 31 30.17 -14.96 10.97
CA MET A 31 30.47 -15.01 9.53
C MET A 31 30.08 -13.75 8.79
N ARG A 32 29.26 -12.86 9.37
CA ARG A 32 28.74 -11.67 8.67
C ARG A 32 29.86 -10.74 8.22
N ASP A 33 30.77 -10.41 9.13
CA ASP A 33 31.92 -9.57 8.82
C ASP A 33 32.86 -10.23 7.81
N GLU A 34 33.11 -11.54 7.98
CA GLU A 34 33.95 -12.31 7.05
C GLU A 34 33.36 -12.29 5.62
N VAL A 35 32.05 -12.48 5.47
CA VAL A 35 31.40 -12.43 4.16
C VAL A 35 31.49 -11.03 3.54
N TYR A 36 31.33 -9.96 4.33
CA TYR A 36 31.60 -8.60 3.86
C TYR A 36 33.04 -8.43 3.40
N CYS A 37 34.02 -8.83 4.23
CA CYS A 37 35.44 -8.74 3.91
C CYS A 37 35.81 -9.52 2.64
N GLN A 38 35.28 -10.73 2.46
CA GLN A 38 35.49 -11.52 1.26
C GLN A 38 34.94 -10.82 0.01
N VAL A 39 33.72 -10.28 0.07
CA VAL A 39 33.13 -9.58 -1.06
C VAL A 39 33.91 -8.30 -1.38
N LEU A 40 34.25 -7.50 -0.38
CA LEU A 40 35.07 -6.29 -0.53
C LEU A 40 36.43 -6.59 -1.16
N LYS A 41 37.09 -7.66 -0.70
CA LYS A 41 38.34 -8.15 -1.27
C LYS A 41 38.18 -8.49 -2.75
N GLN A 42 37.09 -9.17 -3.13
CA GLN A 42 36.88 -9.60 -4.52
C GLN A 42 36.52 -8.46 -5.47
N ILE A 43 35.96 -7.34 -4.99
CA ILE A 43 35.63 -6.17 -5.83
C ILE A 43 36.75 -5.12 -5.88
N THR A 44 37.63 -5.09 -4.88
CA THR A 44 38.73 -4.13 -4.79
C THR A 44 39.91 -4.59 -5.63
N GLY A 45 40.29 -3.80 -6.65
CA GLY A 45 41.40 -4.16 -7.55
C GLY A 45 41.15 -5.46 -8.31
N ASN A 46 39.89 -5.77 -8.66
CA ASN A 46 39.52 -7.03 -9.32
C ASN A 46 40.29 -7.20 -10.66
N THR A 47 41.12 -8.24 -10.75
CA THR A 47 41.90 -8.60 -11.94
C THR A 47 41.35 -9.85 -12.65
N SER A 48 40.06 -10.16 -12.47
CA SER A 48 39.47 -11.35 -13.10
C SER A 48 39.49 -11.25 -14.62
N SER A 49 39.68 -12.38 -15.30
CA SER A 49 39.52 -12.48 -16.75
C SER A 49 38.05 -12.41 -17.19
N LYS A 50 37.09 -12.48 -16.26
CA LYS A 50 35.66 -12.34 -16.52
C LYS A 50 35.24 -10.87 -16.39
N MET A 51 34.80 -10.28 -17.49
CA MET A 51 34.43 -8.85 -17.57
C MET A 51 33.32 -8.45 -16.58
N ASP A 52 32.41 -9.37 -16.23
CA ASP A 52 31.29 -9.12 -15.34
C ASP A 52 31.56 -9.51 -13.87
N SER A 53 32.73 -10.07 -13.55
CA SER A 53 33.07 -10.54 -12.20
C SER A 53 32.92 -9.44 -11.15
N CYS A 54 33.57 -8.29 -11.35
CA CYS A 54 33.48 -7.16 -10.42
C CYS A 54 32.04 -6.65 -10.26
N GLN A 55 31.30 -6.52 -11.36
CA GLN A 55 29.89 -6.10 -11.35
C GLN A 55 28.99 -7.08 -10.56
N ARG A 56 29.24 -8.38 -10.68
CA ARG A 56 28.56 -9.43 -9.89
C ARG A 56 28.94 -9.33 -8.41
N GLY A 57 30.20 -9.05 -8.09
CA GLY A 57 30.63 -8.81 -6.70
C GLY A 57 29.89 -7.63 -6.06
N TRP A 58 29.72 -6.51 -6.78
CA TRP A 58 28.92 -5.38 -6.31
C TRP A 58 27.44 -5.73 -6.10
N ARG A 59 26.86 -6.58 -6.95
CA ARG A 59 25.49 -7.07 -6.78
C ARG A 59 25.36 -7.99 -5.56
N LEU A 60 26.38 -8.80 -5.28
CA LEU A 60 26.41 -9.59 -4.05
C LEU A 60 26.48 -8.68 -2.82
N LEU A 61 27.30 -7.63 -2.84
CA LEU A 61 27.34 -6.64 -1.76
C LEU A 61 26.00 -5.91 -1.57
N TYR A 62 25.34 -5.55 -2.68
CA TYR A 62 24.01 -4.94 -2.67
C TYR A 62 22.98 -5.83 -1.98
N ILE A 63 23.01 -7.14 -2.26
CA ILE A 63 22.16 -8.12 -1.58
C ILE A 63 22.54 -8.16 -0.09
N LEU A 64 23.80 -8.43 0.27
CA LEU A 64 24.23 -8.58 1.66
C LEU A 64 23.85 -7.39 2.55
N THR A 65 24.05 -6.16 2.06
CA THR A 65 23.71 -4.92 2.78
C THR A 65 22.23 -4.77 3.10
N ALA A 66 21.33 -5.49 2.42
CA ALA A 66 19.89 -5.49 2.71
C ALA A 66 19.45 -6.55 3.74
N TYR A 67 20.30 -7.54 4.07
CA TYR A 67 19.94 -8.67 4.93
C TYR A 67 20.68 -8.67 6.26
N TYR A 68 21.96 -8.26 6.28
CA TYR A 68 22.78 -8.42 7.48
C TYR A 68 23.48 -7.14 7.91
N ARG A 69 23.38 -6.83 9.20
CA ARG A 69 24.26 -5.84 9.83
C ARG A 69 25.67 -6.43 9.90
N CYS A 70 26.66 -5.63 9.54
CA CYS A 70 28.04 -5.88 9.98
C CYS A 70 28.19 -5.52 11.47
N SER A 71 29.31 -5.90 12.07
CA SER A 71 29.64 -5.47 13.43
C SER A 71 29.84 -3.95 13.50
N GLU A 72 29.68 -3.40 14.71
CA GLU A 72 29.98 -1.98 14.96
C GLU A 72 31.47 -1.66 14.72
N VAL A 73 32.37 -2.66 14.75
CA VAL A 73 33.78 -2.50 14.42
C VAL A 73 33.99 -2.32 12.92
N LEU A 74 33.34 -3.16 12.08
CA LEU A 74 33.49 -3.09 10.62
C LEU A 74 32.70 -1.92 10.00
N LYS A 75 31.57 -1.57 10.60
CA LYS A 75 30.63 -0.53 10.12
C LYS A 75 31.27 0.78 9.64
N PRO A 76 32.15 1.47 10.40
CA PRO A 76 32.76 2.72 9.94
C PRO A 76 33.59 2.53 8.67
N TYR A 77 34.32 1.42 8.56
CA TYR A 77 35.15 1.10 7.39
C TYR A 77 34.29 0.75 6.18
N LEU A 78 33.24 -0.05 6.36
CA LEU A 78 32.31 -0.41 5.29
C LEU A 78 31.56 0.82 4.77
N LEU A 79 31.05 1.68 5.66
CA LEU A 79 30.39 2.92 5.26
C LEU A 79 31.35 3.86 4.52
N ARG A 80 32.58 4.01 5.02
CA ARG A 80 33.59 4.85 4.37
C ARG A 80 33.92 4.34 2.97
N TYR A 81 34.13 3.02 2.83
CA TYR A 81 34.38 2.39 1.54
C TYR A 81 33.25 2.66 0.53
N LEU A 82 31.99 2.51 0.95
CA LEU A 82 30.83 2.76 0.11
C LEU A 82 30.74 4.24 -0.30
N GLN A 83 31.02 5.17 0.62
CA GLN A 83 31.02 6.61 0.36
C GLN A 83 32.14 7.03 -0.60
N ASP A 84 33.35 6.49 -0.42
CA ASP A 84 34.47 6.75 -1.33
C ASP A 84 34.19 6.20 -2.73
N ALA A 85 33.58 5.01 -2.83
CA ALA A 85 33.13 4.46 -4.12
C ALA A 85 32.05 5.33 -4.79
N CYS A 86 31.12 5.91 -4.02
CA CYS A 86 30.13 6.86 -4.53
C CYS A 86 30.77 8.16 -5.06
N ALA A 87 31.81 8.66 -4.39
CA ALA A 87 32.46 9.92 -4.71
C ALA A 87 33.56 9.80 -5.77
N SER A 88 33.99 8.58 -6.10
CA SER A 88 35.06 8.33 -7.06
C SER A 88 34.75 8.91 -8.45
N SER A 89 35.75 9.51 -9.09
CA SER A 89 35.61 10.20 -10.40
C SER A 89 35.30 9.27 -11.58
N GLY A 90 35.46 7.95 -11.40
CA GLY A 90 34.99 6.94 -12.35
C GLY A 90 33.49 6.69 -12.19
N VAL A 91 32.74 6.76 -13.29
CA VAL A 91 31.27 6.53 -13.30
C VAL A 91 30.90 5.08 -12.91
N HIS A 92 31.88 4.16 -12.92
CA HIS A 92 31.65 2.76 -12.63
C HIS A 92 31.22 2.54 -11.16
N PHE A 93 30.10 1.85 -10.98
CA PHE A 93 29.56 1.40 -9.69
C PHE A 93 29.07 2.46 -8.69
N GLN A 94 29.17 3.77 -8.97
CA GLN A 94 28.66 4.83 -8.08
C GLN A 94 27.19 4.59 -7.65
N GLY A 95 26.33 4.23 -8.61
CA GLY A 95 24.91 3.98 -8.36
C GLY A 95 24.64 2.77 -7.46
N ILE A 96 25.36 1.67 -7.64
CA ILE A 96 25.20 0.47 -6.80
C ILE A 96 25.85 0.67 -5.43
N ALA A 97 26.97 1.38 -5.34
CA ALA A 97 27.57 1.76 -4.06
C ALA A 97 26.61 2.59 -3.20
N LYS A 98 25.92 3.56 -3.81
CA LYS A 98 24.91 4.39 -3.12
C LYS A 98 23.73 3.54 -2.66
N ALA A 99 23.32 2.56 -3.47
CA ALA A 99 22.25 1.64 -3.11
C ALA A 99 22.64 0.71 -1.95
N CYS A 100 23.89 0.18 -1.95
CA CYS A 100 24.45 -0.58 -0.84
C CYS A 100 24.48 0.26 0.46
N GLU A 101 24.87 1.53 0.37
CA GLU A 101 24.88 2.43 1.54
C GLU A 101 23.46 2.64 2.09
N GLN A 102 22.47 2.88 1.23
CA GLN A 102 21.07 3.02 1.61
C GLN A 102 20.53 1.74 2.27
N ASN A 103 20.82 0.58 1.67
CA ASN A 103 20.46 -0.72 2.24
C ASN A 103 21.07 -0.89 3.63
N LEU A 104 22.37 -0.65 3.78
CA LEU A 104 23.07 -0.84 5.05
C LEU A 104 22.49 0.05 6.15
N ARG A 105 22.23 1.33 5.86
CA ARG A 105 21.59 2.26 6.82
C ARG A 105 20.23 1.75 7.28
N LYS A 106 19.38 1.32 6.34
CA LYS A 106 18.06 0.75 6.64
C LYS A 106 18.16 -0.54 7.44
N THR A 107 19.10 -1.42 7.10
CA THR A 107 19.36 -2.68 7.81
C THR A 107 19.79 -2.44 9.27
N PHE A 108 20.60 -1.40 9.53
CA PHE A 108 20.89 -0.98 10.90
C PHE A 108 19.65 -0.44 11.62
N GLN A 109 18.85 0.40 10.95
CA GLN A 109 17.68 1.05 11.54
C GLN A 109 16.52 0.08 11.85
N TYR A 110 16.18 -0.81 10.92
CA TYR A 110 14.97 -1.64 10.97
C TYR A 110 15.24 -3.13 11.13
N GLY A 111 16.50 -3.56 11.04
CA GLY A 111 16.83 -4.98 10.84
C GLY A 111 16.93 -5.28 9.35
N GLY A 112 17.48 -6.44 8.98
CA GLY A 112 17.54 -6.82 7.57
C GLY A 112 16.25 -7.48 7.09
N ARG A 113 16.16 -7.70 5.78
CA ARG A 113 15.09 -8.51 5.17
C ARG A 113 15.05 -9.92 5.74
N ASN A 114 13.84 -10.44 5.94
CA ASN A 114 13.61 -11.78 6.49
C ASN A 114 13.29 -12.82 5.40
N LYS A 115 12.96 -12.39 4.18
CA LYS A 115 12.67 -13.27 3.06
C LYS A 115 13.70 -13.07 1.98
N HIS A 116 14.34 -14.17 1.57
CA HIS A 116 15.29 -14.17 0.46
C HIS A 116 14.64 -13.66 -0.82
N PRO A 117 15.43 -13.06 -1.75
CA PRO A 117 14.86 -12.52 -2.96
C PRO A 117 14.31 -13.67 -3.81
N ASN A 118 13.09 -13.51 -4.32
CA ASN A 118 12.52 -14.49 -5.24
C ASN A 118 13.23 -14.46 -6.60
N SER A 119 12.94 -15.43 -7.47
CA SER A 119 13.65 -15.56 -8.75
C SER A 119 13.50 -14.35 -9.67
N MET A 120 12.35 -13.67 -9.63
CA MET A 120 12.10 -12.47 -10.42
C MET A 120 12.85 -11.26 -9.86
N GLU A 121 12.85 -11.09 -8.54
CA GLU A 121 13.63 -10.06 -7.85
C GLU A 121 15.11 -10.23 -8.14
N LEU A 122 15.65 -11.44 -8.01
CA LEU A 122 17.06 -11.72 -8.27
C LEU A 122 17.42 -11.44 -9.74
N LYS A 123 16.60 -11.88 -10.70
CA LYS A 123 16.81 -11.57 -12.13
C LYS A 123 16.81 -10.05 -12.37
N ALA A 124 15.94 -9.30 -11.72
CA ALA A 124 15.90 -7.84 -11.83
C ALA A 124 17.18 -7.19 -11.25
N MET A 125 17.65 -7.64 -10.09
CA MET A 125 18.93 -7.20 -9.52
C MET A 125 20.11 -7.52 -10.45
N MET A 126 20.11 -8.69 -11.09
CA MET A 126 21.12 -9.09 -12.08
C MET A 126 21.01 -8.32 -13.39
N ALA A 127 19.87 -7.70 -13.68
CA ALA A 127 19.72 -6.75 -14.78
C ALA A 127 20.11 -5.30 -14.37
N GLY A 128 20.60 -5.09 -13.14
CA GLY A 128 20.95 -3.77 -12.63
C GLY A 128 19.76 -2.91 -12.21
N ARG A 129 18.55 -3.49 -12.10
CA ARG A 129 17.38 -2.77 -11.59
C ARG A 129 17.47 -2.67 -10.07
N SER A 130 17.33 -1.45 -9.55
CA SER A 130 17.40 -1.14 -8.12
C SER A 130 16.04 -0.87 -7.46
N SER A 131 14.95 -1.09 -8.18
CA SER A 131 13.59 -0.89 -7.69
C SER A 131 12.54 -1.63 -8.50
N LYS A 132 11.42 -1.97 -7.85
CA LYS A 132 10.18 -2.48 -8.42
C LYS A 132 9.12 -1.38 -8.38
N ARG A 133 8.34 -1.24 -9.45
CA ARG A 133 7.12 -0.41 -9.44
C ARG A 133 6.01 -1.21 -8.76
N GLN A 134 5.50 -0.75 -7.62
CA GLN A 134 4.51 -1.46 -6.82
C GLN A 134 3.21 -0.65 -6.76
N LEU A 135 2.09 -1.30 -7.01
CA LEU A 135 0.77 -0.69 -6.91
C LEU A 135 0.29 -0.71 -5.44
N PHE A 136 -0.21 0.44 -5.00
CA PHE A 136 -0.95 0.66 -3.77
C PHE A 136 -2.34 1.19 -4.12
N LEU A 137 -3.36 0.63 -3.47
CA LEU A 137 -4.75 1.01 -3.64
C LEU A 137 -5.17 1.93 -2.48
N LEU A 138 -5.78 3.05 -2.83
CA LEU A 138 -6.35 4.00 -1.90
C LEU A 138 -7.88 3.93 -1.97
N PRO A 139 -8.60 4.39 -0.92
CA PRO A 139 -10.05 4.47 -0.91
C PRO A 139 -10.64 5.10 -2.19
N GLY A 140 -11.69 4.47 -2.71
CA GLY A 140 -12.32 4.85 -3.98
C GLY A 140 -11.70 4.23 -5.23
N GLY A 141 -10.87 3.19 -5.08
CA GLY A 141 -10.23 2.51 -6.21
C GLY A 141 -9.08 3.31 -6.84
N ILE A 142 -8.56 4.30 -6.11
CA ILE A 142 -7.47 5.14 -6.60
C ILE A 142 -6.17 4.33 -6.61
N GLU A 143 -5.55 4.25 -7.79
CA GLU A 143 -4.29 3.54 -7.97
C GLU A 143 -3.08 4.49 -7.84
N ARG A 144 -2.13 4.13 -6.96
CA ARG A 144 -0.85 4.82 -6.82
C ARG A 144 0.31 3.84 -6.96
N HIS A 145 1.23 4.17 -7.86
CA HIS A 145 2.40 3.35 -8.13
C HIS A 145 3.63 3.98 -7.47
N LEU A 146 4.20 3.29 -6.49
CA LEU A 146 5.43 3.72 -5.83
C LEU A 146 6.64 2.97 -6.36
N LYS A 147 7.82 3.59 -6.24
CA LYS A 147 9.10 2.97 -6.58
C LYS A 147 9.72 2.31 -5.35
N ILE A 148 9.44 1.02 -5.17
CA ILE A 148 9.90 0.22 -4.03
C ILE A 148 11.32 -0.30 -4.29
N LYS A 149 12.26 0.07 -3.42
CA LYS A 149 13.64 -0.45 -3.42
C LYS A 149 13.74 -1.69 -2.54
N THR A 150 14.87 -2.40 -2.62
CA THR A 150 15.13 -3.56 -1.75
C THR A 150 15.08 -3.21 -0.26
N CYS A 151 15.44 -1.98 0.10
CA CYS A 151 15.40 -1.51 1.49
C CYS A 151 14.12 -0.75 1.89
N SER A 152 13.10 -0.69 1.04
CA SER A 152 11.87 0.06 1.31
C SER A 152 10.99 -0.69 2.31
N VAL A 153 10.73 -0.06 3.45
CA VAL A 153 9.79 -0.56 4.47
C VAL A 153 8.41 0.09 4.31
N ALA A 154 7.40 -0.44 5.00
CA ALA A 154 6.04 0.12 4.95
C ALA A 154 5.99 1.61 5.33
N LEU A 155 6.83 2.06 6.28
CA LEU A 155 6.93 3.47 6.64
C LEU A 155 7.32 4.35 5.45
N ASP A 156 8.27 3.92 4.61
CA ASP A 156 8.69 4.70 3.44
C ASP A 156 7.52 4.93 2.47
N ALA A 157 6.71 3.89 2.25
CA ALA A 157 5.52 3.98 1.40
C ALA A 157 4.41 4.83 2.03
N ILE A 158 4.23 4.76 3.36
CA ILE A 158 3.28 5.62 4.09
C ILE A 158 3.69 7.08 3.97
N GLU A 159 4.97 7.40 4.21
CA GLU A 159 5.50 8.75 4.11
C GLU A 159 5.28 9.31 2.70
N GLU A 160 5.68 8.57 1.65
CA GLU A 160 5.53 9.00 0.25
C GLU A 160 4.06 9.30 -0.11
N LEU A 161 3.12 8.40 0.23
CA LEU A 161 1.69 8.60 -0.01
C LEU A 161 1.10 9.76 0.81
N CYS A 162 1.54 9.94 2.06
CA CYS A 162 1.14 11.06 2.89
C CYS A 162 1.63 12.40 2.32
N TYR A 163 2.88 12.47 1.83
CA TYR A 163 3.41 13.67 1.18
C TYR A 163 2.61 14.04 -0.07
N GLU A 164 2.20 13.07 -0.89
CA GLU A 164 1.32 13.33 -2.05
C GLU A 164 -0.03 13.94 -1.64
N MET A 165 -0.55 13.56 -0.47
CA MET A 165 -1.78 14.11 0.12
C MET A 165 -1.57 15.42 0.91
N GLY A 166 -0.37 16.01 0.90
CA GLY A 166 -0.06 17.24 1.66
C GLY A 166 0.07 17.03 3.17
N LEU A 167 0.25 15.79 3.63
CA LEU A 167 0.37 15.42 5.03
C LEU A 167 1.85 15.25 5.40
N ASN A 168 2.48 16.36 5.78
CA ASN A 168 3.94 16.42 5.99
C ASN A 168 4.35 16.29 7.47
N ARG A 169 3.39 16.16 8.38
CA ARG A 169 3.63 16.08 9.82
C ARG A 169 3.62 14.63 10.28
N GLN A 170 4.57 14.25 11.13
CA GLN A 170 4.70 12.89 11.63
C GLN A 170 3.42 12.41 12.33
N GLU A 171 2.78 13.29 13.12
CA GLU A 171 1.56 12.97 13.85
C GLU A 171 0.39 12.63 12.92
N ALA A 172 0.36 13.23 11.73
CA ALA A 172 -0.64 12.91 10.71
C ALA A 172 -0.31 11.59 10.02
N MET A 173 0.96 11.33 9.69
CA MET A 173 1.40 10.08 9.07
C MET A 173 1.18 8.88 9.98
N ASP A 174 1.24 9.08 11.30
CA ASP A 174 1.09 8.00 12.27
C ASP A 174 -0.30 7.39 12.30
N GLU A 175 -1.28 8.10 11.75
CA GLU A 175 -2.66 7.68 11.63
C GLU A 175 -2.93 6.78 10.42
N TYR A 176 -1.92 6.51 9.60
CA TYR A 176 -2.05 5.72 8.38
C TYR A 176 -1.35 4.37 8.50
N ALA A 177 -1.93 3.39 7.80
CA ALA A 177 -1.39 2.04 7.71
C ALA A 177 -1.51 1.51 6.29
N ILE A 178 -0.61 0.58 5.96
CA ILE A 178 -0.70 -0.25 4.76
C ILE A 178 -1.22 -1.62 5.19
N PHE A 179 -2.09 -2.20 4.38
CA PHE A 179 -2.63 -3.53 4.55
C PHE A 179 -2.26 -4.40 3.36
N VAL A 180 -1.91 -5.66 3.62
CA VAL A 180 -1.91 -6.68 2.57
C VAL A 180 -3.27 -7.37 2.58
N VAL A 181 -3.86 -7.49 1.39
CA VAL A 181 -5.18 -8.09 1.19
C VAL A 181 -5.03 -9.27 0.24
N THR A 182 -5.47 -10.45 0.68
CA THR A 182 -5.46 -11.70 -0.10
C THR A 182 -6.84 -12.36 -0.11
N HIS A 183 -7.03 -13.34 -0.98
CA HIS A 183 -8.25 -14.11 -1.18
C HIS A 183 -9.48 -13.23 -1.40
N ARG A 184 -9.37 -12.30 -2.36
CA ARG A 184 -10.44 -11.36 -2.75
C ARG A 184 -11.06 -10.59 -1.57
N GLY A 185 -10.24 -10.20 -0.59
CA GLY A 185 -10.68 -9.39 0.55
C GLY A 185 -11.04 -10.18 1.80
N GLN A 186 -10.98 -11.52 1.77
CA GLN A 186 -11.25 -12.34 2.95
C GLN A 186 -10.17 -12.17 4.03
N ASN A 187 -8.92 -12.01 3.61
CA ASN A 187 -7.80 -11.81 4.52
C ASN A 187 -7.24 -10.41 4.37
N VAL A 188 -7.34 -9.61 5.42
CA VAL A 188 -6.78 -8.26 5.48
C VAL A 188 -5.85 -8.19 6.69
N ARG A 189 -4.56 -7.96 6.44
CA ARG A 189 -3.55 -7.86 7.49
C ARG A 189 -2.86 -6.50 7.46
N PRO A 190 -2.91 -5.70 8.55
CA PRO A 190 -2.11 -4.49 8.64
C PRO A 190 -0.62 -4.84 8.69
N LEU A 191 0.19 -4.01 8.03
CA LEU A 191 1.64 -4.10 8.08
C LEU A 191 2.18 -3.26 9.24
N ASN A 192 3.15 -3.79 9.96
CA ASN A 192 4.02 -3.02 10.81
C ASN A 192 4.84 -2.06 9.93
N LYS A 193 4.99 -0.81 10.38
CA LYS A 193 5.77 0.25 9.70
C LYS A 193 7.21 -0.18 9.34
N ARG A 194 7.78 -1.15 10.05
CA ARG A 194 9.15 -1.66 9.84
C ARG A 194 9.24 -2.87 8.90
N GLU A 195 8.12 -3.46 8.49
CA GLU A 195 8.13 -4.59 7.55
C GLU A 195 8.58 -4.13 6.15
N TYR A 196 9.44 -4.92 5.51
CA TYR A 196 9.89 -4.68 4.14
C TYR A 196 8.79 -5.03 3.14
N ILE A 197 8.43 -4.09 2.25
CA ILE A 197 7.36 -4.31 1.26
C ILE A 197 7.67 -5.51 0.34
N LEU A 198 8.95 -5.72 -0.01
CA LEU A 198 9.34 -6.86 -0.83
C LEU A 198 9.28 -8.21 -0.08
N ASP A 199 9.42 -8.22 1.26
CA ASP A 199 9.17 -9.44 2.04
C ASP A 199 7.69 -9.80 1.96
N ILE A 200 6.81 -8.81 2.15
CA ILE A 200 5.36 -9.00 2.06
C ILE A 200 4.96 -9.51 0.68
N ALA A 201 5.48 -8.90 -0.38
CA ALA A 201 5.22 -9.35 -1.75
C ALA A 201 5.71 -10.78 -1.99
N THR A 202 6.89 -11.14 -1.47
CA THR A 202 7.46 -12.49 -1.61
C THR A 202 6.62 -13.55 -0.91
N GLU A 203 6.01 -13.22 0.23
CA GLU A 203 5.12 -14.13 0.97
C GLU A 203 3.72 -14.20 0.36
N ALA A 204 3.16 -13.07 -0.09
CA ALA A 204 1.79 -12.99 -0.56
C ALA A 204 1.61 -13.57 -1.97
N GLU A 205 2.58 -13.37 -2.87
CA GLU A 205 2.47 -13.77 -4.29
C GLU A 205 2.22 -15.27 -4.50
N PRO A 206 2.86 -16.21 -3.76
CA PRO A 206 2.54 -17.64 -3.85
C PRO A 206 1.19 -18.03 -3.23
N ILE A 207 0.69 -17.25 -2.27
CA ILE A 207 -0.58 -17.50 -1.57
C ILE A 207 -1.77 -17.06 -2.44
N ASP A 208 -1.64 -15.87 -3.03
CA ASP A 208 -2.63 -15.29 -3.93
C ASP A 208 -1.94 -14.37 -4.94
N SER A 209 -1.95 -14.74 -6.21
CA SER A 209 -1.37 -13.93 -7.29
C SER A 209 -2.09 -12.57 -7.46
N ASN A 210 -3.30 -12.42 -6.92
CA ASN A 210 -4.10 -11.20 -6.96
C ASN A 210 -4.05 -10.44 -5.63
N TYR A 211 -3.05 -10.67 -4.78
CA TYR A 211 -2.88 -9.87 -3.57
C TYR A 211 -2.80 -8.37 -3.91
N SER A 212 -3.26 -7.54 -2.99
CA SER A 212 -3.17 -6.08 -3.13
C SER A 212 -2.66 -5.42 -1.87
N LEU A 213 -2.01 -4.26 -2.02
CA LEU A 213 -1.57 -3.42 -0.92
C LEU A 213 -2.49 -2.22 -0.83
N TRP A 214 -3.12 -2.02 0.33
CA TRP A 214 -4.08 -0.93 0.55
C TRP A 214 -3.52 0.07 1.54
N PHE A 215 -3.64 1.36 1.24
CA PHE A 215 -3.25 2.44 2.13
C PHE A 215 -4.50 3.14 2.68
N ARG A 216 -4.61 3.25 4.01
CA ARG A 216 -5.79 3.81 4.67
C ARG A 216 -5.44 4.59 5.93
N ARG A 217 -6.32 5.53 6.28
CA ARG A 217 -6.29 6.17 7.59
C ARG A 217 -6.99 5.28 8.60
N VAL A 218 -6.35 4.95 9.71
CA VAL A 218 -6.87 4.05 10.75
C VAL A 218 -7.18 4.78 12.05
N ILE A 219 -6.61 5.97 12.26
CA ILE A 219 -6.83 6.83 13.43
C ILE A 219 -7.29 8.21 12.94
N TRP A 220 -8.19 8.86 13.67
CA TRP A 220 -8.81 10.13 13.26
C TRP A 220 -8.68 11.21 14.35
N ASN A 221 -7.49 11.37 14.93
CA ASN A 221 -7.22 12.36 15.98
C ASN A 221 -6.86 13.74 15.38
N GLN A 222 -6.07 13.76 14.29
CA GLN A 222 -5.69 15.00 13.63
C GLN A 222 -6.87 15.59 12.85
N PRO A 223 -7.07 16.92 12.88
CA PRO A 223 -8.13 17.54 12.09
C PRO A 223 -7.88 17.35 10.59
N LEU A 224 -8.97 17.17 9.84
CA LEU A 224 -8.91 17.10 8.40
C LEU A 224 -8.46 18.43 7.80
N LYS A 225 -7.66 18.34 6.74
CA LYS A 225 -7.29 19.46 5.90
C LYS A 225 -7.96 19.30 4.54
N PHE A 226 -8.37 20.44 3.97
CA PHE A 226 -9.12 20.49 2.71
C PHE A 226 -8.36 21.22 1.60
N ASP A 227 -7.05 21.35 1.75
CA ASP A 227 -6.13 22.03 0.83
C ASP A 227 -5.62 21.13 -0.30
N ASN A 228 -5.65 19.80 -0.12
CA ASN A 228 -5.19 18.83 -1.10
C ASN A 228 -6.34 17.97 -1.65
N GLU A 229 -6.53 17.98 -2.97
CA GLU A 229 -7.63 17.26 -3.65
C GLU A 229 -7.55 15.74 -3.46
N LEU A 230 -6.35 15.16 -3.54
CA LEU A 230 -6.16 13.71 -3.33
C LEU A 230 -6.52 13.32 -1.90
N GLY A 231 -6.04 14.09 -0.91
CA GLY A 231 -6.34 13.87 0.51
C GLY A 231 -7.85 13.88 0.77
N VAL A 232 -8.54 14.94 0.31
CA VAL A 232 -10.00 15.07 0.45
C VAL A 232 -10.74 13.92 -0.21
N THR A 233 -10.35 13.53 -1.43
CA THR A 233 -10.97 12.43 -2.16
C THR A 233 -10.79 11.10 -1.42
N VAL A 234 -9.58 10.83 -0.92
CA VAL A 234 -9.26 9.62 -0.15
C VAL A 234 -10.07 9.57 1.14
N HIS A 235 -10.13 10.67 1.89
CA HIS A 235 -10.90 10.72 3.13
C HIS A 235 -12.39 10.57 2.87
N TYR A 236 -12.93 11.25 1.84
CA TYR A 236 -14.33 11.14 1.45
C TYR A 236 -14.71 9.70 1.10
N ASN A 237 -13.90 9.04 0.26
CA ASN A 237 -14.14 7.66 -0.14
C ASN A 237 -14.00 6.65 1.00
N GLN A 238 -13.32 7.01 2.09
CA GLN A 238 -13.26 6.18 3.28
C GLN A 238 -14.46 6.42 4.23
N VAL A 239 -14.95 7.66 4.34
CA VAL A 239 -16.02 8.05 5.27
C VAL A 239 -17.42 7.81 4.70
N ALA A 240 -17.63 8.06 3.40
CA ALA A 240 -18.95 8.00 2.78
C ALA A 240 -19.63 6.61 2.90
N PRO A 241 -18.93 5.47 2.69
CA PRO A 241 -19.55 4.16 2.88
C PRO A 241 -20.02 3.91 4.32
N ASP A 242 -19.27 4.38 5.31
CA ASP A 242 -19.62 4.24 6.72
C ASP A 242 -20.80 5.15 7.10
N TYR A 243 -20.87 6.35 6.51
CA TYR A 243 -22.06 7.21 6.58
C TYR A 243 -23.32 6.51 6.04
N LEU A 244 -23.24 5.91 4.85
CA LEU A 244 -24.38 5.23 4.22
C LEU A 244 -24.83 3.96 4.99
N LYS A 245 -23.89 3.32 5.69
CA LYS A 245 -24.16 2.23 6.63
C LYS A 245 -24.67 2.72 7.98
N GLY A 246 -24.79 4.04 8.21
CA GLY A 246 -25.29 4.62 9.46
C GLY A 246 -24.35 4.41 10.65
N LEU A 247 -23.06 4.20 10.40
CA LEU A 247 -22.05 3.95 11.43
C LEU A 247 -21.49 5.23 12.04
N LEU A 248 -21.83 6.40 11.48
CA LEU A 248 -21.41 7.71 11.99
C LEU A 248 -22.47 8.29 12.92
N ASP A 249 -22.02 9.01 13.95
CA ASP A 249 -22.88 9.68 14.94
C ASP A 249 -23.92 10.63 14.36
N VAL A 250 -23.67 11.13 13.15
CA VAL A 250 -24.62 11.94 12.38
C VAL A 250 -25.95 11.20 12.18
N VAL A 251 -25.97 9.87 12.28
CA VAL A 251 -27.10 9.00 11.95
C VAL A 251 -27.79 8.38 13.19
N LEU A 252 -27.37 8.65 14.44
CA LEU A 252 -27.80 7.79 15.55
C LEU A 252 -29.28 7.90 16.02
N GLN A 253 -29.95 6.75 15.85
CA GLN A 253 -30.84 5.99 16.76
C GLN A 253 -31.80 6.80 17.65
N GLY A 254 -33.00 7.05 17.11
CA GLY A 254 -34.14 7.62 17.84
C GLY A 254 -35.26 8.03 16.90
N LYS A 255 -36.23 8.81 17.40
CA LYS A 255 -37.18 9.53 16.52
C LYS A 255 -36.39 10.58 15.75
N VAL A 256 -36.26 10.38 14.45
CA VAL A 256 -35.56 11.33 13.57
C VAL A 256 -36.32 12.64 13.51
N SER A 257 -35.67 13.72 13.92
CA SER A 257 -36.20 15.08 13.87
C SER A 257 -36.21 15.61 12.43
N GLU A 258 -37.04 16.60 12.15
CA GLU A 258 -37.06 17.28 10.85
C GLU A 258 -35.72 17.93 10.52
N GLN A 259 -35.00 18.45 11.52
CA GLN A 259 -33.66 19.00 11.36
C GLN A 259 -32.65 17.95 10.87
N GLN A 260 -32.74 16.72 11.36
CA GLN A 260 -31.89 15.61 10.90
C GLN A 260 -32.21 15.21 9.46
N LEU A 261 -33.49 15.17 9.07
CA LEU A 261 -33.89 14.89 7.68
C LEU A 261 -33.34 15.96 6.73
N GLN A 262 -33.34 17.23 7.15
CA GLN A 262 -32.75 18.33 6.39
C GLN A 262 -31.22 18.19 6.27
N GLN A 263 -30.53 17.81 7.35
CA GLN A 263 -29.09 17.56 7.32
C GLN A 263 -28.72 16.41 6.38
N VAL A 264 -29.44 15.29 6.45
CA VAL A 264 -29.24 14.13 5.56
C VAL A 264 -29.51 14.51 4.11
N SER A 265 -30.55 15.30 3.84
CA SER A 265 -30.85 15.79 2.49
C SER A 265 -29.73 16.69 1.94
N LYS A 266 -29.15 17.54 2.79
CA LYS A 266 -27.98 18.36 2.44
C LYS A 266 -26.75 17.51 2.14
N LEU A 267 -26.48 16.50 2.96
CA LEU A 267 -25.37 15.55 2.74
C LEU A 267 -25.56 14.75 1.45
N ALA A 268 -26.80 14.35 1.11
CA ALA A 268 -27.10 13.70 -0.16
C ALA A 268 -26.87 14.64 -1.36
N ALA A 269 -27.25 15.92 -1.27
CA ALA A 269 -26.95 16.91 -2.30
C ALA A 269 -25.42 17.07 -2.51
N LEU A 270 -24.65 17.14 -1.42
CA LEU A 270 -23.19 17.21 -1.47
C LEU A 270 -22.56 15.95 -2.12
N GLN A 271 -23.04 14.76 -1.77
CA GLN A 271 -22.56 13.50 -2.37
C GLN A 271 -22.89 13.42 -3.87
N HIS A 272 -24.09 13.84 -4.29
CA HIS A 272 -24.44 13.93 -5.70
C HIS A 272 -23.48 14.85 -6.46
N ARG A 273 -23.16 16.02 -5.87
CA ARG A 273 -22.20 16.96 -6.47
C ARG A 273 -20.77 16.43 -6.47
N ALA A 274 -20.38 15.62 -5.49
CA ALA A 274 -19.08 14.96 -5.43
C ALA A 274 -18.87 13.94 -6.56
N LYS A 275 -19.95 13.33 -7.09
CA LYS A 275 -19.91 12.42 -8.27
C LYS A 275 -19.69 13.15 -9.61
N GLU A 276 -19.40 14.45 -9.59
CA GLU A 276 -19.27 15.34 -10.76
C GLU A 276 -20.53 15.52 -11.61
N SER A 277 -21.68 15.03 -11.14
CA SER A 277 -22.97 15.21 -11.80
C SER A 277 -23.34 16.69 -11.90
N VAL A 278 -23.69 17.13 -13.12
CA VAL A 278 -24.08 18.52 -13.43
C VAL A 278 -25.61 18.71 -13.39
N GLY A 279 -26.36 17.62 -13.59
CA GLY A 279 -27.82 17.61 -13.59
C GLY A 279 -28.45 17.53 -12.20
N LEU A 280 -29.76 17.77 -12.15
CA LEU A 280 -30.57 17.48 -10.97
C LEU A 280 -30.55 15.96 -10.69
N PRO A 281 -30.53 15.56 -9.41
CA PRO A 281 -30.49 14.16 -9.04
C PRO A 281 -31.81 13.46 -9.37
N THR A 282 -31.72 12.20 -9.75
CA THR A 282 -32.86 11.28 -9.89
C THR A 282 -33.20 10.65 -8.55
N ILE A 283 -34.38 10.02 -8.45
CA ILE A 283 -34.77 9.29 -7.22
C ILE A 283 -33.73 8.19 -6.89
N GLY A 284 -33.24 7.48 -7.90
CA GLY A 284 -32.23 6.43 -7.71
C GLY A 284 -30.93 6.98 -7.10
N GLU A 285 -30.38 8.03 -7.71
CA GLU A 285 -29.15 8.68 -7.23
C GLU A 285 -29.31 9.25 -5.82
N VAL A 286 -30.47 9.81 -5.49
CA VAL A 286 -30.76 10.29 -4.14
C VAL A 286 -30.71 9.13 -3.16
N LEU A 287 -31.42 8.03 -3.43
CA LEU A 287 -31.47 6.89 -2.51
C LEU A 287 -30.10 6.28 -2.26
N GLU A 288 -29.20 6.23 -3.25
CA GLU A 288 -27.81 5.79 -3.06
C GLU A 288 -27.01 6.67 -2.10
N CYS A 289 -27.41 7.93 -1.90
CA CYS A 289 -26.72 8.89 -1.03
C CYS A 289 -27.36 8.99 0.37
N ILE A 290 -28.42 8.23 0.64
CA ILE A 290 -29.15 8.25 1.92
C ILE A 290 -28.72 7.03 2.76
N PRO A 291 -28.50 7.17 4.07
CA PRO A 291 -28.24 6.04 4.93
C PRO A 291 -29.37 5.02 4.90
N THR A 292 -29.01 3.74 4.80
CA THR A 292 -29.96 2.62 4.60
C THR A 292 -31.03 2.53 5.69
N GLN A 293 -30.71 2.95 6.92
CA GLN A 293 -31.64 2.99 8.05
C GLN A 293 -32.79 4.00 7.86
N LEU A 294 -32.61 4.99 6.98
CA LEU A 294 -33.55 6.10 6.79
C LEU A 294 -34.48 5.91 5.58
N TYR A 295 -34.29 4.85 4.79
CA TYR A 295 -35.10 4.58 3.59
C TYR A 295 -36.61 4.49 3.90
N GLY A 296 -36.97 3.90 5.05
CA GLY A 296 -38.37 3.71 5.45
C GLY A 296 -39.05 4.93 6.08
N LEU A 297 -38.31 5.99 6.39
CA LEU A 297 -38.85 7.14 7.14
C LEU A 297 -39.57 8.16 6.27
N GLN A 298 -39.24 8.23 4.98
CA GLN A 298 -39.82 9.17 4.03
C GLN A 298 -40.05 8.48 2.68
N ARG A 299 -41.05 8.95 1.93
CA ARG A 299 -41.25 8.46 0.55
C ARG A 299 -40.07 8.90 -0.33
N PRO A 300 -39.65 8.11 -1.33
CA PRO A 300 -38.54 8.47 -2.22
C PRO A 300 -38.71 9.85 -2.88
N GLN A 301 -39.93 10.21 -3.29
CA GLN A 301 -40.22 11.53 -3.85
C GLN A 301 -39.98 12.67 -2.84
N GLN A 302 -40.25 12.43 -1.56
CA GLN A 302 -40.03 13.44 -0.51
C GLN A 302 -38.54 13.68 -0.31
N TRP A 303 -37.72 12.61 -0.32
CA TRP A 303 -36.26 12.72 -0.33
C TRP A 303 -35.78 13.54 -1.53
N LEU A 304 -36.25 13.21 -2.73
CA LEU A 304 -35.88 13.95 -3.94
C LEU A 304 -36.21 15.45 -3.82
N ASN A 305 -37.40 15.80 -3.33
CA ASN A 305 -37.80 17.20 -3.17
C ASN A 305 -36.88 17.94 -2.19
N MET A 306 -36.56 17.34 -1.04
CA MET A 306 -35.66 17.94 -0.04
C MET A 306 -34.23 18.09 -0.58
N VAL A 307 -33.70 17.07 -1.26
CA VAL A 307 -32.36 17.14 -1.87
C VAL A 307 -32.31 18.21 -2.96
N THR A 308 -33.33 18.27 -3.83
CA THR A 308 -33.44 19.28 -4.89
C THR A 308 -33.46 20.71 -4.33
N GLN A 309 -34.07 20.92 -3.17
CA GLN A 309 -34.06 22.21 -2.49
C GLN A 309 -32.63 22.63 -2.08
N HIS A 310 -31.81 21.70 -1.58
CA HIS A 310 -30.41 21.98 -1.22
C HIS A 310 -29.50 22.10 -2.44
N MET A 311 -29.86 21.52 -3.60
CA MET A 311 -29.05 21.58 -4.82
C MET A 311 -28.79 23.01 -5.29
N GLN A 312 -29.68 23.97 -5.05
CA GLN A 312 -29.45 25.38 -5.43
C GLN A 312 -28.20 25.97 -4.75
N GLN A 313 -27.89 25.53 -3.53
CA GLN A 313 -26.72 25.98 -2.77
C GLN A 313 -25.46 25.18 -3.11
N VAL A 314 -25.64 23.92 -3.51
CA VAL A 314 -24.54 22.98 -3.76
C VAL A 314 -24.04 23.02 -5.21
N GLN A 315 -24.91 23.36 -6.17
CA GLN A 315 -24.59 23.39 -7.59
C GLN A 315 -23.36 24.25 -7.98
N PRO A 316 -23.12 25.42 -7.35
CA PRO A 316 -21.93 26.22 -7.64
C PRO A 316 -20.61 25.63 -7.13
N LEU A 317 -20.65 24.65 -6.22
CA LEU A 317 -19.46 24.07 -5.60
C LEU A 317 -18.69 23.21 -6.61
N SER A 318 -17.37 23.11 -6.47
CA SER A 318 -16.60 22.06 -7.13
C SER A 318 -16.80 20.70 -6.42
N PRO A 319 -16.53 19.56 -7.09
CA PRO A 319 -16.54 18.25 -6.45
C PRO A 319 -15.66 18.20 -5.18
N HIS A 320 -14.46 18.79 -5.24
CA HIS A 320 -13.56 18.96 -4.09
C HIS A 320 -14.21 19.73 -2.94
N GLN A 321 -14.86 20.86 -3.23
CA GLN A 321 -15.57 21.65 -2.21
C GLN A 321 -16.76 20.89 -1.62
N ALA A 322 -17.49 20.14 -2.45
CA ALA A 322 -18.62 19.32 -2.00
C ALA A 322 -18.16 18.19 -1.05
N MET A 323 -17.10 17.46 -1.42
CA MET A 323 -16.47 16.45 -0.57
C MET A 323 -15.93 17.05 0.73
N SER A 324 -15.28 18.21 0.65
CA SER A 324 -14.74 18.92 1.82
C SER A 324 -15.85 19.34 2.79
N GLN A 325 -16.96 19.89 2.28
CA GLN A 325 -18.12 20.22 3.11
C GLN A 325 -18.75 18.98 3.72
N PHE A 326 -18.94 17.90 2.93
CA PHE A 326 -19.48 16.63 3.43
C PHE A 326 -18.64 16.09 4.59
N LEU A 327 -17.32 16.03 4.42
CA LEU A 327 -16.39 15.61 5.45
C LEU A 327 -16.45 16.53 6.68
N GLY A 328 -16.56 17.84 6.48
CA GLY A 328 -16.74 18.82 7.55
C GLY A 328 -18.00 18.56 8.39
N TYR A 329 -19.12 18.16 7.78
CA TYR A 329 -20.33 17.79 8.52
C TYR A 329 -20.20 16.43 9.22
N CYS A 330 -19.52 15.46 8.61
CA CYS A 330 -19.36 14.12 9.18
C CYS A 330 -18.32 14.07 10.33
N CYS A 331 -17.34 14.96 10.33
CA CYS A 331 -16.17 14.89 11.23
C CYS A 331 -16.17 15.90 12.39
N ILE A 332 -17.31 16.47 12.81
CA ILE A 332 -17.37 17.37 13.98
C ILE A 332 -17.75 16.65 15.29
N CYS A 333 -18.20 15.40 15.24
CA CYS A 333 -18.49 14.62 16.45
C CYS A 333 -17.91 13.21 16.31
N GLN A 334 -16.94 12.83 17.17
CA GLN A 334 -16.98 11.56 17.91
C GLN A 334 -15.70 11.25 18.71
N PRO A 335 -15.81 11.24 20.06
CA PRO A 335 -14.91 10.54 20.97
C PRO A 335 -14.86 9.00 20.80
N LYS A 336 -15.83 8.37 20.12
CA LYS A 336 -15.91 6.89 20.03
C LYS A 336 -14.93 6.23 19.04
N TRP A 337 -14.42 6.92 18.03
CA TRP A 337 -13.35 6.36 17.18
C TRP A 337 -12.10 6.02 18.01
N THR A 338 -11.86 6.79 19.08
CA THR A 338 -10.80 6.57 20.06
C THR A 338 -11.12 5.46 21.08
N GLU A 339 -12.39 5.10 21.28
CA GLU A 339 -12.80 4.00 22.19
C GLU A 339 -12.84 2.64 21.48
N LEU A 340 -13.30 2.58 20.23
CA LEU A 340 -13.29 1.35 19.43
C LEU A 340 -11.86 0.87 19.08
N SER A 341 -10.93 1.81 18.88
CA SER A 341 -9.50 1.47 18.69
C SER A 341 -8.82 0.95 19.96
N LYS A 342 -9.31 1.30 21.14
CA LYS A 342 -8.77 0.81 22.43
C LYS A 342 -9.24 -0.59 22.79
N GLN A 343 -10.45 -0.99 22.36
CA GLN A 343 -10.97 -2.33 22.60
C GLN A 343 -10.23 -3.43 21.81
N GLY A 344 -9.49 -3.08 20.75
CA GLY A 344 -8.62 -4.01 20.02
C GLY A 344 -7.21 -4.21 20.61
N ASN A 345 -6.86 -3.51 21.71
CA ASN A 345 -5.48 -3.43 22.21
C ASN A 345 -5.31 -3.93 23.66
N THR A 346 -6.18 -4.81 24.14
CA THR A 346 -5.96 -5.53 25.41
C THR A 346 -5.80 -7.03 25.16
N SER A 347 -4.56 -7.45 24.97
CA SER A 347 -4.09 -8.80 25.29
C SER A 347 -2.56 -8.80 25.33
N ASP A 348 -2.01 -8.11 26.33
CA ASP A 348 -0.71 -8.50 26.88
C ASP A 348 -0.91 -9.75 27.77
N GLY A 349 0.09 -10.63 27.72
CA GLY A 349 -0.05 -12.05 27.95
C GLY A 349 -0.47 -12.49 29.34
N GLU A 350 -1.29 -13.55 29.36
CA GLU A 350 -1.24 -14.65 30.32
C GLU A 350 -2.02 -15.85 29.75
N ILE A 351 -1.39 -17.04 29.71
CA ILE A 351 -2.00 -18.32 29.32
C ILE A 351 -2.41 -19.04 30.61
N PRO A 352 -3.68 -19.46 30.77
CA PRO A 352 -3.96 -20.79 31.34
C PRO A 352 -5.23 -21.47 30.73
N PRO A 353 -5.57 -22.73 31.09
CA PRO A 353 -5.48 -23.91 30.23
C PRO A 353 -6.82 -24.36 29.61
N GLU A 354 -6.71 -25.33 28.70
CA GLU A 354 -7.79 -26.00 27.93
C GLU A 354 -9.08 -26.32 28.72
N ARG A 355 -10.23 -25.89 28.19
CA ARG A 355 -11.43 -26.71 27.91
C ARG A 355 -12.58 -25.88 27.33
N GLY A 356 -13.20 -26.40 26.27
CA GLY A 356 -14.61 -26.15 25.95
C GLY A 356 -14.90 -25.35 24.68
N THR A 357 -15.26 -26.09 23.62
CA THR A 357 -16.23 -25.73 22.55
C THR A 357 -16.28 -24.27 22.05
N ILE A 358 -15.70 -24.07 20.86
CA ILE A 358 -15.79 -22.85 20.06
C ILE A 358 -17.24 -22.69 19.55
N HIS A 359 -17.97 -21.73 20.11
CA HIS A 359 -19.07 -21.07 19.41
C HIS A 359 -18.48 -19.93 18.57
N THR A 360 -18.75 -19.95 17.27
CA THR A 360 -18.36 -18.92 16.32
C THR A 360 -19.23 -17.68 16.50
N ASP A 361 -18.67 -16.61 17.07
CA ASP A 361 -19.30 -15.30 17.13
C ASP A 361 -19.24 -14.59 15.77
N ALA A 362 -20.40 -14.23 15.25
CA ALA A 362 -20.61 -13.62 13.94
C ALA A 362 -20.25 -12.11 13.88
N GLU A 363 -19.86 -11.50 15.00
CA GLU A 363 -19.60 -10.05 15.09
C GLU A 363 -18.18 -9.64 14.68
N ALA A 364 -17.22 -10.58 14.59
CA ALA A 364 -15.87 -10.29 14.10
C ALA A 364 -15.80 -10.08 12.56
N ASN A 365 -16.84 -10.46 11.82
CA ASN A 365 -16.88 -10.41 10.35
C ASN A 365 -17.35 -9.06 9.77
N SER A 366 -17.73 -8.08 10.59
CA SER A 366 -18.22 -6.79 10.10
C SER A 366 -17.10 -5.82 9.66
N TRP A 367 -15.84 -6.08 10.04
CA TRP A 367 -14.70 -5.21 9.72
C TRP A 367 -14.13 -5.41 8.31
N LEU A 368 -14.57 -6.46 7.60
CA LEU A 368 -13.91 -6.97 6.39
C LEU A 368 -14.73 -6.86 5.10
N GLN A 369 -15.95 -6.30 5.13
CA GLN A 369 -16.73 -6.12 3.90
C GLN A 369 -16.39 -4.79 3.23
N LEU A 370 -15.33 -4.83 2.43
CA LEU A 370 -15.09 -3.87 1.37
C LEU A 370 -16.11 -4.05 0.25
N PRO A 371 -16.71 -2.97 -0.30
CA PRO A 371 -17.34 -3.04 -1.60
C PRO A 371 -16.23 -3.24 -2.64
N LEU A 372 -16.22 -4.40 -3.29
CA LEU A 372 -15.58 -4.56 -4.59
C LEU A 372 -16.38 -3.73 -5.59
N CYS A 373 -15.66 -3.04 -6.49
CA CYS A 373 -16.22 -2.33 -7.63
C CYS A 373 -17.22 -3.24 -8.36
N GLY A 374 -18.47 -2.78 -8.50
CA GLY A 374 -19.48 -3.48 -9.27
C GLY A 374 -19.14 -3.42 -10.77
N ASP A 375 -19.11 -4.59 -11.40
CA ASP A 375 -19.14 -4.71 -12.85
C ASP A 375 -20.45 -4.13 -13.39
N THR A 376 -20.36 -3.05 -14.17
CA THR A 376 -21.38 -2.71 -15.16
C THR A 376 -20.77 -2.87 -16.54
N ALA A 377 -20.57 -4.12 -16.96
CA ALA A 377 -20.47 -4.46 -18.37
C ALA A 377 -21.89 -4.53 -18.93
N GLY A 378 -22.37 -3.41 -19.47
CA GLY A 378 -23.55 -3.39 -20.33
C GLY A 378 -23.21 -4.08 -21.65
N GLU A 379 -23.86 -5.22 -21.90
CA GLU A 379 -23.92 -5.83 -23.21
C GLU A 379 -24.57 -4.85 -24.20
N SER A 380 -23.78 -4.30 -25.12
CA SER A 380 -24.29 -3.69 -26.34
C SER A 380 -23.80 -4.51 -27.53
N ASN A 381 -24.72 -5.33 -28.05
CA ASN A 381 -24.69 -5.96 -29.36
C ASN A 381 -24.24 -4.97 -30.45
N VAL A 382 -23.09 -5.22 -31.07
CA VAL A 382 -22.80 -4.71 -32.42
C VAL A 382 -22.17 -5.83 -33.24
N SER A 383 -22.95 -6.30 -34.21
CA SER A 383 -22.57 -7.19 -35.30
C SER A 383 -21.32 -6.71 -36.02
N ALA A 384 -20.25 -7.51 -36.00
CA ALA A 384 -19.07 -7.32 -36.83
C ALA A 384 -19.20 -8.15 -38.12
N HIS A 385 -19.47 -7.46 -39.23
CA HIS A 385 -19.31 -8.01 -40.57
C HIS A 385 -17.83 -8.32 -40.82
N HIS A 386 -17.53 -9.62 -40.97
CA HIS A 386 -16.29 -10.09 -41.58
C HIS A 386 -16.36 -9.91 -43.11
N THR A 387 -15.49 -9.07 -43.66
CA THR A 387 -15.18 -9.09 -45.10
C THR A 387 -13.72 -9.49 -45.27
N ALA A 388 -13.52 -10.77 -45.58
CA ALA A 388 -12.25 -11.32 -46.01
C ALA A 388 -11.95 -10.87 -47.45
N ALA A 389 -10.80 -10.20 -47.64
CA ALA A 389 -10.28 -9.89 -48.97
C ALA A 389 -9.58 -11.14 -49.54
N GLY A 390 -10.30 -11.90 -50.35
CA GLY A 390 -9.75 -12.90 -51.25
C GLY A 390 -9.37 -12.27 -52.59
N ARG A 391 -8.11 -12.45 -53.00
CA ARG A 391 -7.68 -12.29 -54.40
C ARG A 391 -8.29 -13.39 -55.28
N PRO A 392 -8.58 -13.11 -56.56
CA PRO A 392 -8.46 -14.09 -57.63
C PRO A 392 -7.30 -13.74 -58.56
N GLY A 393 -6.64 -14.77 -59.09
CA GLY A 393 -5.50 -14.66 -60.00
C GLY A 393 -5.86 -14.72 -61.48
N MET A 394 -4.80 -14.63 -62.28
CA MET A 394 -4.65 -14.99 -63.70
C MET A 394 -5.42 -14.14 -64.73
N SER A 395 -4.70 -13.21 -65.35
CA SER A 395 -4.20 -13.36 -66.74
C SER A 395 -2.95 -12.49 -66.93
#